data_AF-A0A1W6EGN2-F1
#
_entry.id   AF-A0A1W6EGN2-F1
#
_cell.length_a   1.000
_cell.length_b   1.000
_cell.length_c   1.000
_cell.angle_alpha   90.00
_cell.angle_beta   90.00
_cell.angle_gamma   90.00
#
_symmetry.space_group_name_H-M   'P 1'
#
loop_
_entity.id
_entity.type
_entity.pdbx_description
1 polymer ?
#
loop_
_entity_poly.entity_id
_entity_poly.type
_entity_poly.pdbx_seq_one_letter_code
_entity_poly.pdbx_strand_id
1 'polypeptide(L)'
;MDLSDEYALNQIKQKLGGSIKLRSKSRSFRYRLHHKQGMLTIINLLNGNCQNSIRLRQIEKMCNHFDIPMKQPKRLTSNNGWFAGFFDGDGTIDYSFKKDYPQLTISVSNKQAIDCEIFQKIFDGKIQYDSRLNTYKWNLYSYEQILVFQDYVKRYPLRSHKKIRFFLLDKFFKLRKIRAYTHPPESKTYKAWLLFEKEWKEWSLPPNFIEKDTL
;
A
#
# COMPACT_ATOMS: atom_id res chain seq x y z
N MET A 1 2.01 -11.48 5.61
CA MET A 1 1.47 -10.91 4.36
C MET A 1 0.67 -11.99 3.67
N ASP A 2 -0.31 -11.61 2.85
CA ASP A 2 -1.21 -12.54 2.17
C ASP A 2 -0.43 -13.49 1.24
N LEU A 3 -1.04 -14.58 0.76
CA LEU A 3 -0.40 -15.45 -0.24
C LEU A 3 0.00 -14.70 -1.50
N SER A 4 -0.78 -13.71 -1.91
CA SER A 4 -0.51 -12.84 -3.05
C SER A 4 0.72 -11.94 -2.90
N ASP A 5 1.31 -11.84 -1.70
CA ASP A 5 2.48 -11.01 -1.41
C ASP A 5 3.81 -11.78 -1.42
N GLU A 6 3.82 -13.03 -1.88
CA GLU A 6 5.04 -13.84 -1.94
C GLU A 6 6.16 -13.18 -2.76
N TYR A 7 5.81 -12.55 -3.88
CA TYR A 7 6.76 -11.81 -4.70
C TYR A 7 7.44 -10.66 -3.93
N ALA A 8 6.65 -9.84 -3.22
CA ALA A 8 7.16 -8.75 -2.39
C ALA A 8 8.09 -9.26 -1.27
N LEU A 9 7.72 -10.37 -0.64
CA LEU A 9 8.52 -11.03 0.38
C LEU A 9 9.87 -11.52 -0.16
N ASN A 10 9.88 -12.11 -1.35
CA ASN A 10 11.10 -12.58 -1.99
C ASN A 10 12.07 -11.42 -2.30
N GLN A 11 11.57 -10.24 -2.68
CA GLN A 11 12.43 -9.05 -2.84
C GLN A 11 13.07 -8.61 -1.52
N ILE A 12 12.33 -8.66 -0.42
CA ILE A 12 12.87 -8.38 0.92
C ILE A 12 13.96 -9.41 1.27
N LYS A 13 13.69 -10.70 1.04
CA LYS A 13 14.63 -11.79 1.29
C LYS A 13 15.91 -11.67 0.45
N GLN A 14 15.81 -11.30 -0.82
CA GLN A 14 16.99 -11.10 -1.69
C GLN A 14 17.91 -9.98 -1.16
N LYS A 15 17.34 -8.92 -0.58
CA LYS A 15 18.11 -7.79 -0.05
C LYS A 15 18.71 -8.04 1.33
N LEU A 16 18.01 -8.80 2.17
CA LEU A 16 18.31 -8.89 3.61
C LEU A 16 18.66 -10.30 4.09
N GLY A 17 18.57 -11.31 3.23
CA GLY A 17 18.68 -12.72 3.60
C GLY A 17 17.43 -13.20 4.34
N GLY A 18 17.58 -14.21 5.20
CA GLY A 18 16.48 -14.76 6.00
C GLY A 18 15.63 -15.82 5.28
N SER A 19 14.43 -16.07 5.80
CA SER A 19 13.55 -17.14 5.32
C SER A 19 12.10 -16.70 5.20
N ILE A 20 11.39 -17.28 4.23
CA ILE A 20 9.94 -17.12 4.04
C ILE A 20 9.31 -18.48 4.28
N LYS A 21 8.29 -18.53 5.14
CA LYS A 21 7.55 -19.77 5.45
C LYS A 21 6.06 -19.52 5.43
N LEU A 22 5.30 -20.52 4.95
CA LEU A 22 3.85 -20.55 5.05
C LEU A 22 3.42 -20.68 6.51
N ARG A 23 2.35 -19.97 6.89
CA ARG A 23 1.71 -20.11 8.21
C ARG A 23 0.53 -21.06 8.14
N SER A 24 0.60 -22.16 8.87
CA SER A 24 -0.35 -23.28 8.86
C SER A 24 -1.82 -22.93 9.20
N LYS A 25 -2.11 -21.76 9.76
CA LYS A 25 -3.46 -21.37 10.21
C LYS A 25 -3.99 -20.05 9.64
N SER A 26 -3.21 -19.35 8.81
CA SER A 26 -3.54 -17.97 8.46
C SER A 26 -3.42 -17.66 6.98
N ARG A 27 -3.35 -18.69 6.10
CA ARG A 27 -3.15 -18.57 4.63
C ARG A 27 -2.26 -17.37 4.28
N SER A 28 -1.08 -17.33 4.88
CA SER A 28 -0.18 -16.18 4.79
C SER A 28 1.25 -16.61 4.92
N PHE A 29 2.13 -15.81 4.33
CA PHE A 29 3.56 -15.98 4.46
C PHE A 29 4.13 -15.11 5.58
N ARG A 30 5.21 -15.63 6.17
CA ARG A 30 6.01 -14.96 7.18
C ARG A 30 7.47 -14.92 6.74
N TYR A 31 7.99 -13.71 6.59
CA TYR A 31 9.42 -13.46 6.54
C TYR A 31 10.02 -13.48 7.96
N ARG A 32 11.21 -14.07 8.10
CA ARG A 32 12.00 -14.05 9.33
C ARG A 32 13.47 -13.82 9.04
N LEU A 33 14.06 -12.90 9.79
CA LEU A 33 15.48 -12.62 9.82
C LEU A 33 16.02 -12.90 11.22
N HIS A 34 17.06 -13.74 11.32
CA HIS A 34 17.60 -14.20 12.61
C HIS A 34 19.09 -13.92 12.79
N HIS A 35 19.86 -13.76 11.70
CA HIS A 35 21.30 -13.57 11.82
C HIS A 35 21.64 -12.11 12.16
N LYS A 36 22.62 -11.93 13.04
CA LYS A 36 23.05 -10.62 13.56
C LYS A 36 23.35 -9.61 12.46
N GLN A 37 24.08 -10.03 11.41
CA GLN A 37 24.45 -9.16 10.29
C GLN A 37 23.24 -8.52 9.60
N GLY A 38 22.17 -9.28 9.40
CA GLY A 38 20.97 -8.79 8.73
C GLY A 38 20.20 -7.85 9.64
N MET A 39 20.14 -8.14 10.94
CA MET A 39 19.52 -7.24 11.91
C MET A 39 20.24 -5.89 11.97
N LEU A 40 21.58 -5.89 12.05
CA LEU A 40 22.38 -4.66 12.01
C LEU A 40 22.18 -3.89 10.69
N THR A 41 22.08 -4.61 9.56
CA THR A 41 21.78 -4.00 8.27
C THR A 41 20.42 -3.30 8.29
N ILE A 42 19.36 -3.97 8.77
CA ILE A 42 18.02 -3.36 8.89
C ILE A 42 18.04 -2.16 9.82
N ILE A 43 18.68 -2.26 11.00
CA ILE A 43 18.73 -1.15 11.96
C ILE A 43 19.36 0.07 11.31
N ASN A 44 20.49 -0.09 10.61
CA ASN A 44 21.15 1.00 9.91
C ASN A 44 20.31 1.59 8.76
N LEU A 45 19.57 0.76 8.03
CA LEU A 45 18.67 1.22 6.96
C LEU A 45 17.46 2.00 7.51
N LEU A 46 16.90 1.56 8.64
CA LEU A 46 15.74 2.21 9.26
C LEU A 46 16.11 3.45 10.08
N ASN A 47 17.32 3.51 10.63
CA ASN A 47 17.79 4.60 11.47
C ASN A 47 17.85 5.92 10.65
N GLY A 48 17.03 6.89 11.02
CA GLY A 48 16.82 8.14 10.28
C GLY A 48 15.81 8.07 9.12
N ASN A 49 15.23 6.89 8.83
CA ASN A 49 14.19 6.71 7.81
C ASN A 49 12.84 6.23 8.37
N CYS A 50 12.79 5.77 9.63
CA CYS A 50 11.54 5.36 10.27
C CYS A 50 10.68 6.57 10.64
N GLN A 51 9.39 6.53 10.28
CA GLN A 51 8.46 7.65 10.48
C GLN A 51 7.36 7.33 11.48
N ASN A 52 6.98 6.05 11.60
CA ASN A 52 5.94 5.66 12.53
C ASN A 52 6.43 5.85 13.97
N SER A 53 5.73 6.66 14.75
CA SER A 53 6.22 7.09 16.06
C SER A 53 6.35 5.94 17.08
N ILE A 54 5.52 4.89 16.99
CA ILE A 54 5.67 3.69 17.83
C ILE A 54 6.90 2.88 17.41
N ARG A 55 7.11 2.69 16.10
CA ARG A 55 8.27 1.95 15.58
C ARG A 55 9.58 2.68 15.83
N LEU A 56 9.57 4.01 15.85
CA LEU A 56 10.74 4.82 16.19
C LEU A 56 11.30 4.48 17.57
N ARG A 57 10.42 4.35 18.59
CA ARG A 57 10.81 3.91 19.95
C ARG A 57 11.38 2.49 19.97
N GLN A 58 10.91 1.61 19.08
CA GLN A 58 11.44 0.25 18.98
C GLN A 58 12.85 0.26 18.37
N ILE A 59 13.09 1.10 17.37
CA ILE A 59 14.41 1.29 16.76
C ILE A 59 15.38 1.89 17.77
N GLU A 60 14.96 2.90 18.54
CA GLU A 60 15.78 3.50 19.59
C GLU A 60 16.29 2.45 20.59
N LYS A 61 15.42 1.53 21.04
CA LYS A 61 15.84 0.41 21.89
C LYS A 61 16.88 -0.50 21.23
N MET A 62 16.72 -0.78 19.94
CA MET A 62 17.69 -1.58 19.18
C MET A 62 19.01 -0.85 19.00
N CYS A 63 18.98 0.45 18.69
CA CYS A 63 20.15 1.30 18.58
C CYS A 63 20.95 1.30 19.88
N ASN A 64 20.29 1.48 21.03
CA ASN A 64 20.94 1.44 22.34
C ASN A 64 21.56 0.07 22.65
N HIS A 65 20.89 -1.03 22.28
CA HIS A 65 21.41 -2.38 22.52
C HIS A 65 22.66 -2.70 21.69
N PHE A 66 22.83 -2.10 20.52
CA PHE A 66 23.95 -2.33 19.61
C PHE A 66 24.95 -1.17 19.57
N ASP A 67 24.85 -0.21 20.49
CA ASP A 67 25.71 0.98 20.56
C ASP A 67 25.73 1.80 19.24
N ILE A 68 24.57 1.90 18.58
CA ILE A 68 24.40 2.66 17.34
C ILE A 68 23.81 4.03 17.67
N PRO A 69 24.44 5.16 17.28
CA PRO A 69 23.86 6.49 17.48
C PRO A 69 22.52 6.64 16.77
N MET A 70 21.48 7.06 17.51
CA MET A 70 20.15 7.28 16.97
C MET A 70 20.12 8.54 16.09
N LYS A 71 19.53 8.43 14.89
CA LYS A 71 19.36 9.52 13.94
C LYS A 71 17.90 9.99 13.95
N GLN A 72 17.72 11.30 13.86
CA GLN A 72 16.39 11.87 13.69
C GLN A 72 15.79 11.47 12.34
N PRO A 73 14.48 11.15 12.29
CA PRO A 73 13.80 10.86 11.03
C PRO A 73 13.92 12.01 10.03
N LYS A 74 14.35 11.70 8.81
CA LYS A 74 14.33 12.66 7.71
C LYS A 74 12.88 13.04 7.40
N ARG A 75 12.64 14.32 7.08
CA ARG A 75 11.31 14.78 6.66
C ARG A 75 10.84 14.00 5.43
N LEU A 76 9.62 13.46 5.48
CA LEU A 76 9.00 12.83 4.33
C LEU A 76 8.55 13.85 3.28
N THR A 77 8.67 13.45 2.02
CA THR A 77 8.24 14.21 0.85
C THR A 77 7.63 13.23 -0.17
N SER A 78 6.95 13.75 -1.18
CA SER A 78 6.44 12.96 -2.32
C SER A 78 7.56 12.52 -3.30
N ASN A 79 8.81 12.87 -3.02
CA ASN A 79 9.97 12.58 -3.87
C ASN A 79 10.84 11.45 -3.29
N ASN A 80 10.24 10.49 -2.59
CA ASN A 80 10.90 9.24 -2.22
C ASN A 80 9.88 8.08 -2.12
N GLY A 81 10.39 6.85 -2.13
CA GLY A 81 9.57 5.63 -2.11
C GLY A 81 9.08 5.17 -0.73
N TRP A 82 9.25 5.98 0.33
CA TRP A 82 8.89 5.55 1.68
C TRP A 82 7.38 5.26 1.79
N PHE A 83 6.55 6.17 1.26
CA PHE A 83 5.10 6.01 1.37
C PHE A 83 4.59 4.85 0.52
N ALA A 84 5.18 4.57 -0.63
CA ALA A 84 4.87 3.38 -1.43
C ALA A 84 5.06 2.09 -0.62
N GLY A 85 6.21 1.95 0.07
CA GLY A 85 6.46 0.79 0.93
C GLY A 85 5.53 0.71 2.15
N PHE A 86 5.18 1.86 2.75
CA PHE A 86 4.19 1.90 3.81
C PHE A 86 2.80 1.49 3.29
N PHE A 87 2.40 1.99 2.12
CA PHE A 87 1.11 1.69 1.48
C PHE A 87 1.00 0.22 1.06
N ASP A 88 2.11 -0.42 0.66
CA ASP A 88 2.15 -1.87 0.44
C ASP A 88 1.77 -2.66 1.71
N GLY A 89 2.12 -2.16 2.89
CA GLY A 89 1.79 -2.77 4.18
C GLY A 89 0.37 -2.46 4.64
N ASP A 90 0.04 -1.18 4.76
CA ASP A 90 -1.14 -0.68 5.49
C ASP A 90 -2.13 0.11 4.61
N GLY A 91 -1.80 0.33 3.34
CA GLY A 91 -2.65 1.04 2.39
C GLY A 91 -3.86 0.22 1.93
N THR A 92 -4.93 0.93 1.60
CA THR A 92 -6.14 0.34 1.00
C THR A 92 -6.56 1.18 -0.20
N ILE A 93 -6.82 0.52 -1.31
CA ILE A 93 -7.49 1.08 -2.48
C ILE A 93 -8.71 0.22 -2.76
N ASP A 94 -9.89 0.82 -2.71
CA ASP A 94 -11.17 0.15 -2.95
C ASP A 94 -12.22 1.14 -3.48
N TYR A 95 -13.38 0.65 -3.94
CA TYR A 95 -14.54 1.50 -4.19
C TYR A 95 -15.79 0.93 -3.54
N SER A 96 -16.75 1.81 -3.27
CA SER A 96 -18.08 1.43 -2.80
C SER A 96 -19.14 2.29 -3.46
N PHE A 97 -20.36 1.76 -3.59
CA PHE A 97 -21.49 2.55 -4.07
C PHE A 97 -21.97 3.49 -2.97
N LYS A 98 -22.01 4.79 -3.28
CA LYS A 98 -22.58 5.86 -2.45
C LYS A 98 -23.69 6.51 -3.25
N LYS A 99 -24.95 6.35 -2.81
CA LYS A 99 -26.14 6.84 -3.54
C LYS A 99 -26.11 6.42 -5.02
N ASP A 100 -25.93 5.12 -5.25
CA ASP A 100 -25.84 4.50 -6.57
C ASP A 100 -24.68 5.01 -7.47
N TYR A 101 -23.69 5.66 -6.87
CA TYR A 101 -22.49 6.12 -7.57
C TYR A 101 -21.25 5.43 -7.01
N PRO A 102 -20.44 4.73 -7.84
CA PRO A 102 -19.23 4.08 -7.36
C PRO A 102 -18.15 5.15 -7.03
N GLN A 103 -17.85 5.27 -5.74
CA GLN A 103 -16.82 6.16 -5.21
C GLN A 103 -15.58 5.35 -4.85
N LEU A 104 -14.48 5.62 -5.56
CA LEU A 104 -13.16 5.07 -5.25
C LEU A 104 -12.55 5.83 -4.07
N THR A 105 -11.89 5.10 -3.18
CA THR A 105 -11.22 5.62 -2.00
C THR A 105 -9.84 4.98 -1.90
N ILE A 106 -8.84 5.84 -1.73
CA ILE A 106 -7.49 5.44 -1.29
C ILE A 106 -7.36 5.84 0.16
N SER A 107 -6.91 4.94 1.02
CA SER A 107 -6.86 5.22 2.44
C SER A 107 -5.76 4.48 3.18
N VAL A 108 -5.40 5.04 4.33
CA VAL A 108 -4.51 4.47 5.33
C VAL A 108 -5.14 4.70 6.69
N SER A 109 -5.07 3.72 7.57
CA SER A 109 -5.49 3.87 8.97
C SER A 109 -4.31 3.72 9.92
N ASN A 110 -4.26 4.54 10.97
CA ASN A 110 -3.30 4.43 12.06
C ASN A 110 -3.96 4.75 13.40
N LYS A 111 -3.45 4.18 14.51
CA LYS A 111 -3.93 4.52 15.86
C LYS A 111 -3.58 5.94 16.29
N GLN A 112 -2.54 6.54 15.70
CA GLN A 112 -2.07 7.87 16.06
C GLN A 112 -2.34 8.86 14.93
N ALA A 113 -2.97 9.99 15.25
CA ALA A 113 -3.28 11.03 14.27
C ALA A 113 -2.02 11.57 13.57
N ILE A 114 -0.95 11.79 14.35
CA ILE A 114 0.32 12.31 13.84
C ILE A 114 0.93 11.45 12.72
N ASP A 115 0.74 10.12 12.77
CA ASP A 115 1.24 9.21 11.73
C ASP A 115 0.43 9.36 10.42
N CYS A 116 -0.83 9.80 10.49
CA CYS A 116 -1.68 10.09 9.33
C CYS A 116 -1.52 11.51 8.79
N GLU A 117 -1.27 12.49 9.67
CA GLU A 117 -1.07 13.91 9.31
C GLU A 117 0.08 14.12 8.33
N ILE A 118 1.12 13.27 8.41
CA ILE A 118 2.24 13.30 7.48
C ILE A 118 1.74 13.07 6.04
N PHE A 119 0.79 12.16 5.84
CA PHE A 119 0.25 11.84 4.52
C PHE A 119 -0.63 12.96 3.99
N GLN A 120 -1.43 13.57 4.87
CA GLN A 120 -2.21 14.75 4.51
C GLN A 120 -1.34 15.91 4.03
N LYS A 121 -0.18 16.13 4.67
CA LYS A 121 0.76 17.18 4.25
C LYS A 121 1.44 16.89 2.89
N ILE A 122 1.57 15.63 2.50
CA ILE A 122 2.27 15.22 1.28
C ILE A 122 1.32 15.11 0.09
N PHE A 123 0.12 14.58 0.32
CA PHE A 123 -0.82 14.17 -0.73
C PHE A 123 -2.20 14.84 -0.59
N ASP A 124 -2.34 15.84 0.29
CA ASP A 124 -3.63 16.42 0.68
C ASP A 124 -4.58 15.32 1.24
N GLY A 125 -5.89 15.54 1.22
CA GLY A 125 -6.88 14.58 1.66
C GLY A 125 -7.47 14.89 3.02
N LYS A 126 -8.30 13.98 3.52
CA LYS A 126 -9.01 14.15 4.78
C LYS A 126 -8.65 13.09 5.78
N ILE A 127 -8.40 13.52 7.01
CA ILE A 127 -8.28 12.65 8.17
C ILE A 127 -9.61 12.62 8.90
N GLN A 128 -10.09 11.43 9.19
CA GLN A 128 -11.32 11.20 9.95
C GLN A 128 -11.02 10.20 11.06
N TYR A 129 -11.59 10.43 12.24
CA TYR A 129 -11.51 9.48 13.35
C TYR A 129 -12.59 8.42 13.20
N ASP A 130 -12.20 7.15 13.18
CA ASP A 130 -13.08 5.99 13.23
C ASP A 130 -13.16 5.52 14.69
N SER A 131 -14.26 5.87 15.36
CA SER A 131 -14.50 5.54 16.76
C SER A 131 -14.70 4.05 16.99
N ARG A 132 -15.14 3.28 15.98
CA ARG A 132 -15.37 1.83 16.11
C ARG A 132 -14.04 1.09 16.18
N LEU A 133 -13.08 1.52 15.37
CA LEU A 133 -11.74 0.93 15.33
C LEU A 133 -10.75 1.62 16.25
N ASN A 134 -11.12 2.77 16.82
CA ASN A 134 -10.23 3.66 17.57
C ASN A 134 -8.95 3.97 16.76
N THR A 135 -9.16 4.44 15.52
CA THR A 135 -8.08 4.77 14.58
C THR A 135 -8.40 6.05 13.82
N TYR A 136 -7.36 6.73 13.34
CA TYR A 136 -7.44 7.83 12.41
C TYR A 136 -7.24 7.29 11.00
N LYS A 137 -8.14 7.64 10.09
CA LYS A 137 -8.10 7.23 8.70
C LYS A 137 -7.86 8.43 7.80
N TRP A 138 -6.74 8.43 7.10
CA TRP A 138 -6.46 9.34 6.00
C TRP A 138 -7.12 8.80 4.72
N ASN A 139 -7.81 9.65 3.97
CA ASN A 139 -8.55 9.27 2.77
C ASN A 139 -8.36 10.27 1.62
N LEU A 140 -8.24 9.73 0.41
CA LEU A 140 -8.40 10.42 -0.87
C LEU A 140 -9.64 9.89 -1.59
N TYR A 141 -10.44 10.77 -2.16
CA TYR A 141 -11.69 10.42 -2.85
C TYR A 141 -11.96 11.23 -4.11
N SER A 142 -11.30 12.39 -4.30
CA SER A 142 -11.44 13.15 -5.54
C SER A 142 -10.60 12.53 -6.65
N TYR A 143 -11.05 12.71 -7.90
CA TYR A 143 -10.35 12.20 -9.07
C TYR A 143 -8.93 12.77 -9.16
N GLU A 144 -8.77 14.07 -8.93
CA GLU A 144 -7.52 14.81 -9.00
C GLU A 144 -6.52 14.32 -7.95
N GLN A 145 -6.96 14.14 -6.71
CA GLN A 145 -6.13 13.59 -5.63
C GLN A 145 -5.67 12.17 -5.94
N ILE A 146 -6.57 11.34 -6.47
CA ILE A 146 -6.25 9.96 -6.87
C ILE A 146 -5.23 9.93 -8.02
N LEU A 147 -5.34 10.84 -9.01
CA LEU A 147 -4.37 10.96 -10.10
C LEU A 147 -2.98 11.36 -9.59
N VAL A 148 -2.90 12.36 -8.71
CA VAL A 148 -1.62 12.76 -8.08
C VAL A 148 -0.98 11.56 -7.37
N PHE A 149 -1.79 10.77 -6.66
CA PHE A 149 -1.30 9.57 -6.00
C PHE A 149 -0.90 8.46 -6.99
N GLN A 150 -1.63 8.29 -8.08
CA GLN A 150 -1.28 7.36 -9.16
C GLN A 150 0.08 7.73 -9.78
N ASP A 151 0.34 9.02 -10.00
CA ASP A 151 1.63 9.50 -10.53
C ASP A 151 2.78 9.35 -9.53
N TYR A 152 2.50 9.44 -8.23
CA TYR A 152 3.44 9.03 -7.19
C TYR A 152 3.79 7.54 -7.30
N VAL A 153 2.79 6.67 -7.41
CA VAL A 153 2.98 5.21 -7.53
C VAL A 153 3.69 4.82 -8.84
N LYS A 154 3.50 5.57 -9.94
CA LYS A 154 4.27 5.36 -11.18
C LYS A 154 5.76 5.62 -10.97
N ARG A 155 6.13 6.66 -10.21
CA ARG A 155 7.53 6.98 -9.89
C ARG A 155 8.12 6.05 -8.82
N TYR A 156 7.28 5.61 -7.87
CA TYR A 156 7.65 4.72 -6.78
C TYR A 156 6.71 3.51 -6.74
N PRO A 157 6.99 2.47 -7.55
CA PRO A 157 6.09 1.35 -7.72
C PRO A 157 5.84 0.56 -6.43
N LEU A 158 4.57 0.25 -6.20
CA LEU A 158 4.14 -0.73 -5.21
C LEU A 158 4.70 -2.12 -5.56
N ARG A 159 5.10 -2.88 -4.55
CA ARG A 159 5.67 -4.23 -4.67
C ARG A 159 4.70 -5.33 -4.28
N SER A 160 3.66 -5.01 -3.51
CA SER A 160 2.58 -5.93 -3.15
C SER A 160 1.58 -6.11 -4.30
N HIS A 161 0.65 -7.05 -4.11
CA HIS A 161 -0.49 -7.25 -5.01
C HIS A 161 -1.36 -5.99 -5.18
N LYS A 162 -1.28 -5.01 -4.26
CA LYS A 162 -2.05 -3.76 -4.33
C LYS A 162 -1.76 -2.96 -5.61
N LYS A 163 -0.59 -3.15 -6.24
CA LYS A 163 -0.24 -2.54 -7.53
C LYS A 163 -1.26 -2.86 -8.64
N ILE A 164 -1.91 -4.02 -8.57
CA ILE A 164 -2.93 -4.47 -9.55
C ILE A 164 -4.08 -3.47 -9.65
N ARG A 165 -4.58 -2.98 -8.51
CA ARG A 165 -5.69 -2.02 -8.50
C ARG A 165 -5.33 -0.67 -9.10
N PHE A 166 -4.06 -0.26 -9.02
CA PHE A 166 -3.59 0.96 -9.68
C PHE A 166 -3.62 0.84 -11.21
N PHE A 167 -3.36 -0.34 -11.76
CA PHE A 167 -3.52 -0.59 -13.20
C PHE A 167 -4.97 -0.55 -13.66
N LEU A 168 -5.92 -0.85 -12.76
CA LEU A 168 -7.35 -0.84 -13.05
C LEU A 168 -8.00 0.54 -12.92
N LEU A 169 -7.31 1.56 -12.39
CA LEU A 169 -7.85 2.90 -12.17
C LEU A 169 -8.38 3.55 -13.44
N ASP A 170 -7.63 3.48 -14.54
CA ASP A 170 -8.04 4.08 -15.81
C ASP A 170 -9.33 3.43 -16.34
N LYS A 171 -9.45 2.09 -16.22
CA LYS A 171 -10.65 1.34 -16.60
C LYS A 171 -11.82 1.71 -15.71
N PHE A 172 -11.61 1.79 -14.39
CA PHE A 172 -12.62 2.23 -13.43
C PHE A 172 -13.18 3.61 -13.80
N PHE A 173 -12.32 4.61 -14.01
CA PHE A 173 -12.78 5.97 -14.30
C PHE A 173 -13.46 6.08 -15.67
N LYS A 174 -13.00 5.35 -16.68
CA LYS A 174 -13.66 5.29 -18.00
C LYS A 174 -15.08 4.71 -17.90
N LEU A 175 -15.24 3.55 -17.25
CA LEU A 175 -16.53 2.89 -17.09
C LEU A 175 -17.47 3.69 -16.19
N ARG A 176 -16.95 4.33 -15.14
CA ARG A 176 -17.72 5.21 -14.26
C ARG A 176 -18.22 6.45 -15.01
N LYS A 177 -17.39 7.06 -15.88
CA LYS A 177 -17.76 8.25 -16.67
C LYS A 177 -18.98 7.99 -17.56
N ILE A 178 -19.05 6.82 -18.18
CA ILE A 178 -20.19 6.42 -19.03
C ILE A 178 -21.33 5.75 -18.24
N ARG A 179 -21.25 5.71 -16.90
CA ARG A 179 -22.22 5.04 -16.02
C ARG A 179 -22.54 3.61 -16.45
N ALA A 180 -21.51 2.86 -16.83
CA ALA A 180 -21.66 1.49 -17.34
C ALA A 180 -22.48 0.58 -16.42
N TYR A 181 -22.38 0.80 -15.10
CA TYR A 181 -23.08 0.09 -14.03
C TYR A 181 -24.61 0.37 -13.97
N THR A 182 -25.13 1.32 -14.75
CA THR A 182 -26.57 1.63 -14.83
C THR A 182 -27.24 1.14 -16.10
N HIS A 183 -26.46 0.61 -17.05
CA HIS A 183 -26.99 0.13 -18.32
C HIS A 183 -27.74 -1.20 -18.13
N PRO A 184 -28.66 -1.56 -19.06
CA PRO A 184 -29.37 -2.84 -19.00
C PRO A 184 -28.42 -4.04 -18.93
N PRO A 185 -28.73 -5.10 -18.15
CA PRO A 185 -27.84 -6.24 -17.93
C PRO A 185 -27.34 -6.94 -19.20
N GLU A 186 -28.14 -6.91 -20.25
CA GLU A 186 -27.89 -7.58 -21.54
C GLU A 186 -26.87 -6.81 -22.38
N SER A 187 -26.72 -5.51 -22.10
CA SER A 187 -25.87 -4.59 -22.85
C SER A 187 -24.39 -4.95 -22.72
N LYS A 188 -23.64 -4.73 -23.80
CA LYS A 188 -22.17 -4.90 -23.79
C LYS A 188 -21.50 -3.99 -22.76
N THR A 189 -22.06 -2.80 -22.54
CA THR A 189 -21.53 -1.81 -21.59
C THR A 189 -21.65 -2.29 -20.14
N TYR A 190 -22.82 -2.82 -19.74
CA TYR A 190 -22.99 -3.39 -18.40
C TYR A 190 -22.09 -4.63 -18.21
N LYS A 191 -22.00 -5.49 -19.22
CA LYS A 191 -21.05 -6.62 -19.21
C LYS A 191 -19.61 -6.18 -19.02
N ALA A 192 -19.19 -5.05 -19.61
CA ALA A 192 -17.86 -4.50 -19.39
C ALA A 192 -17.62 -4.04 -17.93
N TRP A 193 -18.66 -3.51 -17.27
CA TRP A 193 -18.61 -3.23 -15.83
C TRP A 193 -18.44 -4.51 -15.01
N LEU A 194 -19.24 -5.55 -15.27
CA LEU A 194 -19.13 -6.83 -14.56
C LEU A 194 -17.74 -7.49 -14.72
N LEU A 195 -17.14 -7.40 -15.92
CA LEU A 195 -15.78 -7.88 -16.15
C LEU A 195 -14.75 -7.09 -15.32
N PHE A 196 -14.90 -5.77 -15.24
CA PHE A 196 -14.08 -4.95 -14.35
C PHE A 196 -14.26 -5.34 -12.88
N GLU A 197 -15.49 -5.56 -12.40
CA GLU A 197 -15.73 -5.95 -11.01
C GLU A 197 -15.09 -7.31 -10.67
N LYS A 198 -15.11 -8.24 -11.64
CA LYS A 198 -14.42 -9.52 -11.51
C LYS A 198 -12.90 -9.31 -11.36
N GLU A 199 -12.28 -8.54 -12.26
CA GLU A 199 -10.86 -8.18 -12.19
C GLU A 199 -10.49 -7.43 -10.91
N TRP A 200 -11.39 -6.58 -10.38
CA TRP A 200 -11.14 -5.83 -9.15
C TRP A 200 -11.11 -6.71 -7.89
N LYS A 201 -11.95 -7.75 -7.88
CA LYS A 201 -12.09 -8.71 -6.77
C LYS A 201 -11.07 -9.84 -6.83
N GLU A 202 -10.73 -10.29 -8.03
CA GLU A 202 -9.72 -11.31 -8.25
C GLU A 202 -8.33 -10.66 -8.15
N TRP A 203 -7.61 -10.93 -7.07
CA TRP A 203 -6.24 -10.44 -6.84
C TRP A 203 -5.20 -11.16 -7.73
N SER A 204 -5.57 -11.51 -8.97
CA SER A 204 -4.70 -12.16 -9.94
C SER A 204 -4.07 -11.13 -10.87
N LEU A 205 -2.76 -11.21 -11.04
CA LEU A 205 -2.10 -10.51 -12.14
C LEU A 205 -2.68 -11.04 -13.46
N PRO A 206 -2.94 -10.19 -14.46
CA PRO A 206 -3.29 -10.69 -15.78
C PRO A 206 -2.15 -11.62 -16.27
N PRO A 207 -2.46 -12.72 -16.99
CA PRO A 207 -1.48 -13.72 -17.42
C PRO A 207 -0.26 -13.16 -18.18
N ASN A 208 -0.39 -11.96 -18.76
CA ASN A 208 0.64 -11.31 -19.56
C ASN A 208 1.53 -10.35 -18.76
N PHE A 209 1.43 -10.32 -17.42
CA PHE A 209 2.31 -9.50 -16.58
C PHE A 209 3.64 -10.24 -16.31
N ILE A 210 4.44 -10.39 -17.36
CA ILE A 210 5.88 -10.62 -17.20
C ILE A 210 6.49 -9.22 -17.10
N GLU A 211 6.93 -8.84 -15.90
CA GLU A 211 7.81 -7.68 -15.72
C GLU A 211 9.05 -7.98 -16.59
N LYS A 212 9.14 -7.35 -17.77
CA LYS A 212 10.39 -7.30 -18.51
C LYS A 212 11.39 -6.58 -17.63
N ASP A 213 12.44 -7.31 -17.29
CA ASP A 213 13.59 -6.95 -16.47
C ASP A 213 13.92 -5.45 -16.48
N THR A 214 13.86 -4.82 -15.31
CA THR A 214 14.78 -3.74 -14.97
C THR A 214 15.91 -4.34 -14.13
N LEU A 215 16.97 -4.73 -14.83
CA LEU A 215 18.34 -4.83 -14.31
C LEU A 215 18.79 -3.47 -13.75
#